data_AF-A0A425D5C7-F1
#
_entry.id   AF-A0A425D5C7-F1
#
_cell.length_a   1.000
_cell.length_b   1.000
_cell.length_c   1.000
_cell.angle_alpha   90.00
_cell.angle_beta   90.00
_cell.angle_gamma   90.00
#
_symmetry.space_group_name_H-M   'P 1'
#
loop_
_entity.id
_entity.type
_entity.pdbx_description
1 polymer ?
#
loop_
_entity_poly.entity_id
_entity_poly.type
_entity_poly.pdbx_seq_one_letter_code
_entity_poly.pdbx_strand_id
1 'polypeptide(L)'
;MILPQSIAAPFLHLTLCLQHSQSDYATRTQDATFNSTDVVLPKLMEVPMPIATKKELVATLEAKGFDIGQAQWMTTNLKPLGDGFVWKMDLPVVALLFKAFLATDCWPILEHPPPNTHIHVVRAELNKFWTRDVIRRFDTVATQTHHRVHLHLLEKADHWVHVDNPQGLFAIMQRSFK
;
A
#
# COMPACT_ATOMS: atom_id res chain seq x y z
N MET A 1 20.15 2.75 50.89
CA MET A 1 19.22 3.45 49.99
C MET A 1 19.60 3.05 48.57
N ILE A 2 18.97 1.98 48.06
CA ILE A 2 19.28 1.40 46.74
C ILE A 2 18.18 1.89 45.81
N LEU A 3 18.54 2.70 44.82
CA LEU A 3 17.65 3.09 43.73
C LEU A 3 17.23 1.83 42.95
N PRO A 4 15.93 1.60 42.68
CA PRO A 4 15.54 0.53 41.79
C PRO A 4 15.98 0.89 40.36
N GLN A 5 16.71 -0.03 39.74
CA GLN A 5 17.06 0.05 38.32
C GLN A 5 15.77 0.04 37.50
N SER A 6 15.58 1.06 36.67
CA SER A 6 14.50 1.15 35.70
C SER A 6 14.62 -0.02 34.71
N ILE A 7 13.67 -0.95 34.76
CA ILE A 7 13.48 -1.96 33.72
C ILE A 7 12.95 -1.21 32.51
N ALA A 8 13.78 -1.03 31.49
CA ALA A 8 13.38 -0.46 30.21
C ALA A 8 12.24 -1.32 29.63
N ALA A 9 11.05 -0.74 29.51
CA ALA A 9 9.93 -1.38 28.84
C ALA A 9 10.32 -1.68 27.38
N PRO A 10 10.01 -2.87 26.84
CA PRO A 10 10.29 -3.18 25.44
C PRO A 10 9.50 -2.21 24.55
N PHE A 11 10.21 -1.49 23.68
CA PHE A 11 9.59 -0.61 22.70
C PHE A 11 8.94 -1.47 21.61
N LEU A 12 7.64 -1.30 21.41
CA LEU A 12 6.95 -1.91 20.28
C LEU A 12 7.41 -1.19 19.00
N HIS A 13 8.06 -1.92 18.09
CA HIS A 13 8.49 -1.39 16.80
C HIS A 13 7.45 -1.75 15.74
N LEU A 14 6.73 -0.75 15.24
CA LEU A 14 5.80 -0.92 14.13
C LEU A 14 6.41 -0.32 12.86
N THR A 15 6.74 -1.17 11.89
CA THR A 15 7.18 -0.71 10.57
C THR A 15 5.96 -0.65 9.64
N LEU A 16 5.57 0.56 9.23
CA LEU A 16 4.44 0.78 8.30
C LEU A 16 4.96 1.29 6.96
N CYS A 17 4.63 0.58 5.88
CA CYS A 17 4.61 1.17 4.54
C CYS A 17 3.29 1.93 4.38
N LEU A 18 3.28 3.20 4.77
CA LEU A 18 2.10 4.04 4.63
C LEU A 18 1.95 4.50 3.18
N GLN A 19 0.79 4.21 2.59
CA GLN A 19 0.28 4.93 1.43
C GLN A 19 -0.84 5.87 1.89
N HIS A 20 -0.91 7.02 1.23
CA HIS A 20 -1.42 8.31 1.72
C HIS A 20 -2.96 8.42 1.88
N SER A 21 -3.43 9.45 2.61
CA SER A 21 -4.85 9.77 2.89
C SER A 21 -5.59 10.50 1.75
N GLN A 22 -6.94 10.39 1.73
CA GLN A 22 -7.98 11.02 0.85
C GLN A 22 -7.54 12.24 0.00
N SER A 23 -7.00 13.28 0.63
CA SER A 23 -6.86 14.63 0.04
C SER A 23 -5.98 14.67 -1.20
N ASP A 24 -4.93 13.84 -1.25
CA ASP A 24 -3.97 13.80 -2.37
C ASP A 24 -4.30 12.73 -3.42
N TYR A 25 -5.22 11.81 -3.13
CA TYR A 25 -5.69 10.84 -4.12
C TYR A 25 -6.64 11.50 -5.13
N ALA A 26 -7.46 12.48 -4.71
CA ALA A 26 -8.32 13.22 -5.63
C ALA A 26 -7.52 14.10 -6.59
N THR A 27 -6.37 14.64 -6.19
CA THR A 27 -5.45 15.38 -7.07
C THR A 27 -4.72 14.47 -8.07
N ARG A 28 -4.64 13.16 -7.79
CA ARG A 28 -4.10 12.13 -8.70
C ARG A 28 -4.97 11.90 -9.94
N THR A 29 -6.29 12.14 -9.88
CA THR A 29 -7.22 11.78 -10.95
C THR A 29 -7.13 12.69 -12.18
N GLN A 30 -6.32 13.76 -12.16
CA GLN A 30 -6.04 14.55 -13.37
C GLN A 30 -5.10 13.81 -14.34
N ASP A 31 -4.28 12.87 -13.85
CA ASP A 31 -3.45 11.94 -14.65
C ASP A 31 -3.92 10.49 -14.43
N ALA A 32 -5.23 10.24 -14.56
CA ALA A 32 -5.80 8.90 -14.45
C ALA A 32 -5.29 7.99 -15.59
N THR A 33 -4.09 7.45 -15.43
CA THR A 33 -3.59 6.35 -16.24
C THR A 33 -4.54 5.17 -16.08
N PHE A 34 -4.70 4.39 -17.15
CA PHE A 34 -5.60 3.24 -17.22
C PHE A 34 -5.37 2.19 -16.10
N ASN A 35 -4.27 2.31 -15.36
CA ASN A 35 -3.79 1.35 -14.37
C ASN A 35 -4.25 1.64 -12.93
N SER A 36 -5.04 2.70 -12.73
CA SER A 36 -5.53 3.05 -11.39
C SER A 36 -6.71 2.16 -10.96
N THR A 37 -6.74 1.75 -9.69
CA THR A 37 -7.73 0.79 -9.17
C THR A 37 -9.17 1.29 -9.30
N ASP A 38 -9.41 2.58 -9.14
CA ASP A 38 -10.70 3.25 -9.34
C ASP A 38 -11.21 3.18 -10.78
N VAL A 39 -10.33 3.04 -11.77
CA VAL A 39 -10.67 2.85 -13.19
C VAL A 39 -10.80 1.36 -13.54
N VAL A 40 -9.90 0.53 -13.05
CA VAL A 40 -9.83 -0.90 -13.36
C VAL A 40 -10.97 -1.68 -12.72
N LEU A 41 -11.25 -1.45 -11.45
CA LEU A 41 -12.17 -2.29 -10.67
C LEU A 41 -13.62 -2.27 -11.18
N PRO A 42 -14.22 -1.11 -11.57
CA PRO A 42 -15.55 -1.09 -12.19
C PRO A 42 -15.62 -1.95 -13.46
N LYS A 43 -14.60 -1.88 -14.32
CA LYS A 43 -14.54 -2.67 -15.56
C LYS A 43 -14.46 -4.18 -15.30
N LEU A 44 -13.74 -4.58 -14.25
CA LEU A 44 -13.67 -5.99 -13.84
C LEU A 44 -15.00 -6.50 -13.30
N MET A 45 -15.77 -5.67 -12.58
CA MET A 45 -17.09 -6.03 -12.05
C MET A 45 -18.15 -6.21 -13.14
N GLU A 46 -17.97 -5.59 -14.31
CA GLU A 46 -18.83 -5.77 -15.48
C GLU A 46 -18.55 -7.06 -16.27
N VAL A 47 -17.48 -7.79 -15.96
CA VAL A 47 -17.18 -9.05 -16.64
C VAL A 47 -18.16 -10.12 -16.14
N PRO A 48 -19.00 -10.70 -17.02
CA PRO A 48 -19.92 -11.76 -16.62
C PRO A 48 -19.12 -13.00 -16.20
N MET A 49 -19.54 -13.60 -15.09
CA MET A 49 -18.95 -14.81 -14.53
C MET A 49 -20.01 -15.91 -14.39
N PRO A 50 -19.66 -17.20 -14.54
CA PRO A 50 -18.33 -17.70 -14.88
C PRO A 50 -17.95 -17.43 -16.35
N ILE A 51 -16.66 -17.28 -16.61
CA ILE A 51 -16.11 -17.14 -17.97
C ILE A 51 -15.62 -18.49 -18.48
N ALA A 52 -15.84 -18.83 -19.75
CA ALA A 52 -15.57 -20.18 -20.23
C ALA A 52 -14.07 -20.44 -20.37
N THR A 53 -13.30 -19.46 -20.85
CA THR A 53 -11.84 -19.63 -21.03
C THR A 53 -11.04 -18.40 -20.62
N LYS A 54 -9.76 -18.60 -20.28
CA LYS A 54 -8.82 -17.48 -20.05
C LYS A 54 -8.67 -16.58 -21.29
N LYS A 55 -8.73 -17.15 -22.49
CA LYS A 55 -8.63 -16.40 -23.75
C LYS A 55 -9.83 -15.46 -23.93
N GLU A 56 -11.02 -15.93 -23.57
CA GLU A 56 -12.22 -15.11 -23.55
C GLU A 56 -12.07 -13.92 -22.59
N LEU A 57 -11.56 -14.16 -21.37
CA LEU A 57 -11.30 -13.07 -20.43
C LEU A 57 -10.37 -12.01 -21.01
N VAL A 58 -9.26 -12.43 -21.64
CA VAL A 58 -8.33 -11.50 -22.27
C VAL A 58 -9.04 -10.63 -23.31
N ALA A 59 -9.80 -11.25 -24.22
CA ALA A 59 -10.55 -10.53 -25.25
C ALA A 59 -11.60 -9.57 -24.66
N THR A 60 -12.31 -9.98 -23.60
CA THR A 60 -13.28 -9.12 -22.89
C THR A 60 -12.60 -7.91 -22.26
N LEU A 61 -11.42 -8.08 -21.65
CA LEU A 61 -10.67 -6.98 -21.03
C LEU A 61 -10.06 -6.04 -22.07
N GLU A 62 -9.50 -6.56 -23.18
CA GLU A 62 -9.02 -5.73 -24.29
C GLU A 62 -10.13 -4.87 -24.88
N ALA A 63 -11.34 -5.44 -25.06
CA ALA A 63 -12.52 -4.69 -25.50
C ALA A 63 -12.96 -3.59 -24.51
N LYS A 64 -12.58 -3.70 -23.23
CA LYS A 64 -12.78 -2.67 -22.20
C LYS A 64 -11.60 -1.68 -22.08
N GLY A 65 -10.59 -1.83 -22.94
CA GLY A 65 -9.45 -0.93 -23.11
C GLY A 65 -8.17 -1.35 -22.39
N PHE A 66 -8.12 -2.53 -21.78
CA PHE A 66 -6.89 -3.03 -21.15
C PHE A 66 -5.85 -3.32 -22.22
N ASP A 67 -4.57 -3.03 -21.94
CA ASP A 67 -3.52 -3.56 -22.78
C ASP A 67 -3.41 -5.09 -22.62
N ILE A 68 -2.85 -5.75 -23.64
CA ILE A 68 -2.77 -7.21 -23.69
C ILE A 68 -2.01 -7.80 -22.48
N GLY A 69 -0.96 -7.11 -21.99
CA GLY A 69 -0.17 -7.58 -20.86
C GLY A 69 -0.98 -7.56 -19.57
N GLN A 70 -1.72 -6.48 -19.33
CA GLN A 70 -2.64 -6.37 -18.20
C GLN A 70 -3.76 -7.42 -18.27
N ALA A 71 -4.39 -7.55 -19.44
CA ALA A 71 -5.47 -8.51 -19.65
C ALA A 71 -5.00 -9.95 -19.40
N GLN A 72 -3.81 -10.32 -19.90
CA GLN A 72 -3.19 -11.62 -19.64
C GLN A 72 -2.85 -11.82 -18.16
N TRP A 73 -2.26 -10.82 -17.51
CA TRP A 73 -1.93 -10.88 -16.09
C TRP A 73 -3.17 -11.07 -15.22
N MET A 74 -4.30 -10.45 -15.56
CA MET A 74 -5.57 -10.63 -14.84
C MET A 74 -6.04 -12.09 -14.83
N THR A 75 -5.71 -12.89 -15.84
CA THR A 75 -6.08 -14.33 -15.86
C THR A 75 -5.41 -15.15 -14.75
N THR A 76 -4.34 -14.64 -14.11
CA THR A 76 -3.70 -15.27 -12.95
C THR A 76 -4.58 -15.23 -11.69
N ASN A 77 -5.59 -14.36 -11.69
CA ASN A 77 -6.56 -14.19 -10.62
C ASN A 77 -7.83 -15.04 -10.79
N LEU A 78 -7.84 -16.01 -11.72
CA LEU A 78 -8.98 -16.93 -11.92
C LEU A 78 -8.80 -18.27 -11.20
N LYS A 79 -9.91 -18.84 -10.72
CA LYS A 79 -10.02 -20.22 -10.24
C LYS A 79 -11.11 -20.98 -11.02
N PRO A 80 -10.97 -22.30 -11.21
CA PRO A 80 -11.99 -23.09 -11.89
C PRO A 80 -13.30 -23.15 -11.10
N LEU A 81 -14.43 -23.17 -11.82
CA LEU A 81 -15.77 -23.44 -11.31
C LEU A 81 -16.57 -24.19 -12.39
N GLY A 82 -16.74 -25.51 -12.21
CA GLY A 82 -17.29 -26.38 -13.25
C GLY A 82 -16.42 -26.35 -14.50
N ASP A 83 -17.04 -26.16 -15.66
CA ASP A 83 -16.36 -26.04 -16.96
C ASP A 83 -15.81 -24.63 -17.26
N GLY A 84 -15.96 -23.69 -16.32
CA GLY A 84 -15.53 -22.30 -16.48
C GLY A 84 -14.63 -21.81 -15.36
N PHE A 85 -14.50 -20.49 -15.27
CA PHE A 85 -13.64 -19.80 -14.31
C PHE A 85 -14.38 -18.66 -13.63
N VAL A 86 -14.01 -18.40 -12.38
CA VAL A 86 -14.45 -17.22 -11.62
C VAL A 86 -13.24 -16.52 -11.00
N TRP A 87 -13.41 -15.28 -10.56
CA TRP A 87 -12.38 -14.58 -9.80
C TRP A 87 -12.03 -15.33 -8.51
N LYS A 88 -10.74 -15.38 -8.18
CA LYS A 88 -10.22 -15.83 -6.87
C LYS A 88 -10.67 -14.88 -5.77
N MET A 89 -10.74 -13.59 -6.09
CA MET A 89 -11.11 -12.50 -5.20
C MET A 89 -12.60 -12.18 -5.32
N ASP A 90 -13.19 -11.71 -4.24
CA ASP A 90 -14.51 -11.11 -4.22
C ASP A 90 -14.37 -9.62 -4.59
N LEU A 91 -14.74 -9.25 -5.82
CA LEU A 91 -14.58 -7.89 -6.33
C LEU A 91 -15.39 -6.84 -5.55
N PRO A 92 -16.65 -7.10 -5.15
CA PRO A 92 -17.36 -6.23 -4.20
C PRO A 92 -16.60 -5.96 -2.90
N VAL A 93 -16.00 -6.99 -2.29
CA VAL A 93 -15.17 -6.81 -1.09
C VAL A 93 -13.92 -5.98 -1.41
N VAL A 94 -13.26 -6.22 -2.54
CA VAL A 94 -12.11 -5.40 -2.99
C VAL A 94 -12.51 -3.93 -3.12
N ALA A 95 -13.70 -3.63 -3.66
CA ALA A 95 -14.20 -2.26 -3.79
C ALA A 95 -14.41 -1.60 -2.41
N LEU A 96 -14.94 -2.35 -1.44
CA LEU A 96 -15.08 -1.87 -0.07
C LEU A 96 -13.72 -1.58 0.58
N LEU A 97 -12.77 -2.51 0.46
CA LEU A 97 -11.42 -2.36 0.99
C LEU A 97 -10.69 -1.17 0.35
N PHE A 98 -10.85 -0.97 -0.95
CA PHE A 98 -10.26 0.16 -1.66
C PHE A 98 -10.86 1.49 -1.19
N LYS A 99 -12.18 1.57 -0.99
CA LYS A 99 -12.83 2.75 -0.41
C LYS A 99 -12.34 3.04 1.01
N ALA A 100 -12.20 2.01 1.84
CA ALA A 100 -11.66 2.13 3.19
C ALA A 100 -10.20 2.62 3.17
N PHE A 101 -9.37 2.07 2.28
CA PHE A 101 -8.00 2.52 2.05
C PHE A 101 -7.95 4.02 1.74
N LEU A 102 -8.74 4.48 0.78
CA LEU A 102 -8.81 5.91 0.43
C LEU A 102 -9.25 6.78 1.61
N ALA A 103 -10.19 6.29 2.43
CA ALA A 103 -10.75 7.00 3.57
C ALA A 103 -9.91 6.98 4.84
N THR A 104 -8.89 6.12 4.92
CA THR A 104 -8.11 5.97 6.14
C THR A 104 -7.08 7.09 6.23
N ASP A 105 -7.18 7.89 7.28
CA ASP A 105 -6.13 8.83 7.67
C ASP A 105 -5.28 8.23 8.81
N CYS A 106 -4.01 7.97 8.52
CA CYS A 106 -3.06 7.45 9.49
C CYS A 106 -2.24 8.55 10.17
N TRP A 107 -2.44 9.83 9.87
CA TRP A 107 -1.71 10.90 10.56
C TRP A 107 -1.95 10.96 12.07
N PRO A 108 -3.17 10.75 12.60
CA PRO A 108 -3.41 10.81 14.04
C PRO A 108 -2.54 9.85 14.86
N ILE A 109 -2.29 8.63 14.36
CA ILE A 109 -1.42 7.66 15.05
C ILE A 109 0.06 8.03 14.97
N LEU A 110 0.48 8.74 13.91
CA LEU A 110 1.83 9.27 13.81
C LEU A 110 2.03 10.47 14.73
N GLU A 111 1.03 11.35 14.84
CA GLU A 111 1.09 12.54 15.71
C GLU A 111 0.96 12.18 17.19
N HIS A 112 0.21 11.13 17.51
CA HIS A 112 -0.02 10.65 18.88
C HIS A 112 0.29 9.15 18.99
N PRO A 113 1.57 8.75 18.86
CA PRO A 113 1.91 7.34 18.89
C PRO A 113 1.61 6.74 20.27
N PRO A 114 1.12 5.49 20.35
CA PRO A 114 0.81 4.84 21.61
C PRO A 114 2.01 4.84 22.57
N PRO A 115 1.78 4.79 23.90
CA PRO A 115 2.85 4.73 24.88
C PRO A 115 3.84 3.61 24.55
N ASN A 116 5.14 3.88 24.76
CA ASN A 116 6.23 2.92 24.51
C ASN A 116 6.27 2.32 23.10
N THR A 117 5.73 3.02 22.10
CA THR A 117 5.75 2.58 20.69
C THR A 117 6.64 3.49 19.85
N HIS A 118 7.50 2.87 19.04
CA HIS A 118 8.24 3.54 17.97
C HIS A 118 7.66 3.13 16.61
N ILE A 119 7.37 4.12 15.78
CA ILE A 119 6.82 3.91 14.43
C ILE A 119 7.90 4.23 13.40
N HIS A 120 8.19 3.27 12.55
CA HIS A 120 9.16 3.39 11.47
C HIS A 120 8.42 3.38 10.14
N VAL A 121 8.52 4.48 9.40
CA VAL A 121 7.88 4.64 8.09
C VAL A 121 8.96 4.59 7.02
N VAL A 122 8.78 3.73 6.01
CA VAL A 122 9.74 3.62 4.90
C VAL A 122 9.15 4.28 3.66
N ARG A 123 9.89 5.24 3.10
CA ARG A 123 9.55 5.93 1.85
C ARG A 123 10.53 5.54 0.76
N ALA A 124 10.02 5.07 -0.36
CA ALA A 124 10.80 4.82 -1.57
C ALA A 124 11.31 6.13 -2.18
N GLU A 125 12.55 6.16 -2.67
CA GLU A 125 13.15 7.36 -3.29
C GLU A 125 12.40 7.84 -4.52
N LEU A 126 11.94 6.91 -5.37
CA LEU A 126 11.25 7.22 -6.61
C LEU A 126 9.73 7.43 -6.42
N ASN A 127 9.28 7.53 -5.16
CA ASN A 127 7.88 7.80 -4.86
C ASN A 127 7.45 9.17 -5.43
N LYS A 128 6.50 9.15 -6.35
CA LYS A 128 5.97 10.36 -7.02
C LYS A 128 4.79 10.99 -6.29
N PHE A 129 4.31 10.38 -5.22
CA PHE A 129 3.05 10.74 -4.57
C PHE A 129 3.26 11.63 -3.34
N TRP A 130 4.42 11.59 -2.71
CA TRP A 130 4.68 12.35 -1.48
C TRP A 130 5.21 13.74 -1.82
N THR A 131 4.39 14.75 -1.57
CA THR A 131 4.76 16.15 -1.77
C THR A 131 5.81 16.61 -0.76
N ARG A 132 6.42 17.78 -1.00
CA ARG A 132 7.34 18.41 -0.04
C ARG A 132 6.68 18.70 1.31
N ASP A 133 5.39 19.01 1.31
CA ASP A 133 4.65 19.31 2.53
C ASP A 133 4.40 18.05 3.36
N VAL A 134 4.12 16.91 2.71
CA VAL A 134 4.05 15.60 3.38
C VAL A 134 5.35 15.28 4.09
N ILE A 135 6.48 15.46 3.41
CA ILE A 135 7.82 15.20 3.97
C ILE A 135 8.06 16.13 5.16
N ARG A 136 7.77 17.43 5.02
CA ARG A 136 7.93 18.40 6.11
C ARG A 136 7.04 18.06 7.31
N ARG A 137 5.84 17.52 7.09
CA ARG A 137 4.95 17.07 8.18
C ARG A 137 5.58 15.92 8.96
N PHE A 138 6.29 15.00 8.31
CA PHE A 138 7.06 13.96 9.01
C PHE A 138 8.18 14.54 9.87
N ASP A 139 8.90 15.57 9.41
CA ASP A 139 9.93 16.25 10.22
C ASP A 139 9.34 16.88 11.49
N THR A 140 8.18 17.53 11.34
CA THR A 140 7.41 18.09 12.47
C THR A 140 6.98 17.00 13.45
N VAL A 141 6.39 15.91 12.95
CA VAL A 141 5.93 14.78 13.77
C VAL A 141 7.09 14.12 14.51
N ALA A 142 8.23 13.92 13.86
CA ALA A 142 9.42 13.35 14.51
C ALA A 142 9.87 14.21 15.70
N THR A 143 9.82 15.54 15.57
CA THR A 143 10.18 16.48 16.65
C THR A 143 9.15 16.45 17.78
N GLN A 144 7.86 16.54 17.45
CA GLN A 144 6.76 16.58 18.43
C GLN A 144 6.61 15.29 19.24
N THR A 145 7.01 14.15 18.65
CA THR A 145 6.89 12.83 19.29
C THR A 145 8.15 12.41 20.06
N HIS A 146 9.11 13.33 20.28
CA HIS A 146 10.41 13.03 20.87
C HIS A 146 11.16 11.91 20.12
N HIS A 147 11.13 11.95 18.79
CA HIS A 147 11.71 10.95 17.92
C HIS A 147 11.17 9.53 18.14
N ARG A 148 9.88 9.37 18.46
CA ARG A 148 9.19 8.07 18.41
C ARG A 148 8.71 7.70 17.02
N VAL A 149 8.60 8.66 16.10
CA VAL A 149 8.30 8.42 14.69
C VAL A 149 9.53 8.70 13.83
N HIS A 150 9.88 7.76 12.97
CA HIS A 150 11.05 7.81 12.11
C HIS A 150 10.67 7.63 10.64
N LEU A 151 11.12 8.53 9.77
CA LEU A 151 11.01 8.36 8.32
C LEU A 151 12.34 7.87 7.75
N HIS A 152 12.32 6.75 7.04
CA HIS A 152 13.48 6.14 6.38
C HIS A 152 13.35 6.30 4.87
N LEU A 153 14.41 6.76 4.21
CA LEU A 153 14.50 6.75 2.76
C LEU A 153 15.05 5.40 2.29
N LEU A 154 14.33 4.72 1.40
CA LEU A 154 14.84 3.56 0.68
C LEU A 154 15.26 4.01 -0.73
N GLU A 155 16.58 4.12 -0.92
CA GLU A 155 17.17 4.49 -2.21
C GLU A 155 16.89 3.44 -3.29
N LYS A 156 16.83 3.90 -4.54
CA LYS A 156 16.68 3.07 -5.75
C LYS A 156 15.43 2.17 -5.72
N ALA A 157 14.38 2.59 -5.03
CA ALA A 157 13.11 1.89 -4.97
C ALA A 157 11.95 2.78 -5.45
N ASP A 158 10.95 2.17 -6.08
CA ASP A 158 9.66 2.76 -6.42
C ASP A 158 8.56 2.09 -5.56
N HIS A 159 7.38 1.84 -6.12
CA HIS A 159 6.21 1.34 -5.40
C HIS A 159 6.41 -0.05 -4.77
N TRP A 160 7.22 -0.92 -5.39
CA TRP A 160 7.38 -2.32 -4.98
C TRP A 160 8.68 -2.48 -4.18
N VAL A 161 8.77 -1.78 -3.05
CA VAL A 161 10.01 -1.68 -2.25
C VAL A 161 10.68 -3.01 -1.90
N HIS A 162 9.90 -4.07 -1.73
CA HIS A 162 10.39 -5.42 -1.42
C HIS A 162 10.95 -6.16 -2.64
N VAL A 163 10.58 -5.74 -3.85
CA VAL A 163 11.15 -6.23 -5.12
C VAL A 163 12.32 -5.35 -5.55
N ASP A 164 12.16 -4.03 -5.44
CA ASP A 164 13.11 -3.05 -5.98
C ASP A 164 14.42 -2.99 -5.19
N ASN A 165 14.35 -3.02 -3.85
CA ASN A 165 15.53 -3.00 -2.99
C ASN A 165 15.33 -3.85 -1.71
N PRO A 166 15.24 -5.20 -1.84
CA PRO A 166 14.99 -6.09 -0.72
C PRO A 166 16.08 -6.02 0.35
N GLN A 167 17.35 -5.88 -0.03
CA GLN A 167 18.47 -5.82 0.92
C GLN A 167 18.45 -4.51 1.71
N GLY A 168 18.18 -3.37 1.05
CA GLY A 168 18.03 -2.08 1.73
C GLY A 168 16.84 -2.06 2.67
N LEU A 169 15.70 -2.61 2.24
CA LEU A 169 14.52 -2.74 3.09
C LEU A 169 14.80 -3.60 4.32
N PHE A 170 15.46 -4.75 4.13
CA PHE A 170 15.87 -5.61 5.23
C PHE A 170 16.83 -4.90 6.18
N ALA A 171 17.80 -4.14 5.67
CA ALA A 171 18.75 -3.40 6.48
C ALA A 171 18.08 -2.34 7.37
N ILE A 172 16.98 -1.73 6.91
CA ILE A 172 16.15 -0.83 7.72
C ILE A 172 15.38 -1.62 8.78
N MET A 173 14.75 -2.73 8.38
CA MET A 173 13.84 -3.52 9.24
C MET A 173 14.55 -4.38 10.29
N GLN A 174 15.81 -4.75 10.09
CA GLN A 174 16.51 -5.74 10.91
C GLN A 174 16.55 -5.40 12.42
N ARG A 175 16.39 -4.13 12.78
CA ARG A 175 16.35 -3.67 14.17
C ARG A 175 15.04 -4.03 14.89
N SER A 176 13.95 -4.23 14.14
CA SER A 176 12.62 -4.55 14.68
C SER A 176 12.40 -6.05 14.95
N PHE A 177 13.33 -6.92 14.53
CA PHE A 177 13.24 -8.36 14.74
C PHE A 177 13.91 -8.85 16.03
N LYS A 178 14.29 -7.93 16.92
CA LYS A 178 14.99 -8.21 18.18
C LYS A 178 14.08 -8.09 19.37
#